data_AF-W8YJW6-F1
#
_entry.id   AF-W8YJW6-F1
#
_cell.length_a   1.000
_cell.length_b   1.000
_cell.length_c   1.000
_cell.angle_alpha   90.00
_cell.angle_beta   90.00
_cell.angle_gamma   90.00
#
_symmetry.space_group_name_H-M   'P 1'
#
loop_
_entity.id
_entity.type
_entity.pdbx_description
1 polymer ?
#
loop_
_entity_poly.entity_id
_entity_poly.type
_entity_poly.pdbx_seq_one_letter_code
_entity_poly.pdbx_strand_id
1 'polypeptide(L)' 'MKTRVHYPEETKWKVIEMKKDGYSNRTIMEKLGIKNVSQIKTWMKWYRTDQTYRFQQPVRKTYSYGKGPKELSRIRTVYV' A
#
# COMPACT_ATOMS: atom_id res chain seq x y z
N MET A 1 -22.43 3.02 -8.67
CA MET A 1 -20.98 3.32 -8.78
C MET A 1 -20.26 2.77 -7.55
N LYS A 2 -19.23 1.92 -7.69
CA LYS A 2 -18.44 1.44 -6.54
C LYS A 2 -17.38 2.50 -6.20
N THR A 3 -17.58 3.23 -5.11
CA THR A 3 -16.61 4.23 -4.64
C THR A 3 -15.32 3.54 -4.19
N ARG A 4 -14.17 4.06 -4.62
CA ARG A 4 -12.87 3.55 -4.17
C ARG A 4 -12.66 3.99 -2.73
N VAL A 5 -12.52 3.02 -1.82
CA VAL A 5 -12.19 3.30 -0.42
C VAL A 5 -10.69 3.53 -0.29
N HIS A 6 -10.31 4.68 0.23
CA HIS A 6 -8.93 4.96 0.64
C HIS A 6 -8.74 4.53 2.10
N TYR A 7 -7.60 3.89 2.39
CA TYR A 7 -7.18 3.61 3.75
C TYR A 7 -5.92 4.42 4.05
N PRO A 8 -5.86 5.12 5.20
CA PRO A 8 -4.67 5.86 5.60
C PRO A 8 -3.49 4.91 5.83
N GLU A 9 -2.27 5.46 5.82
CA GLU A 9 -1.05 4.70 6.05
C GLU A 9 -1.08 3.94 7.39
N GLU A 10 -1.60 4.57 8.44
CA GLU A 10 -1.74 3.96 9.77
C GLU A 10 -2.51 2.63 9.73
N THR A 11 -3.62 2.57 8.98
CA THR A 11 -4.39 1.33 8.81
C THR A 11 -3.56 0.25 8.10
N LYS A 12 -2.74 0.63 7.12
CA LYS A 12 -1.88 -0.32 6.39
C LYS A 12 -0.81 -0.89 7.31
N TRP A 13 -0.18 -0.06 8.14
CA TRP A 13 0.77 -0.51 9.16
C TRP A 13 0.12 -1.41 10.21
N LYS A 14 -1.09 -1.07 10.67
CA LYS A 14 -1.85 -1.88 11.61
C LYS A 14 -2.16 -3.28 11.06
N VAL A 15 -2.44 -3.39 9.76
CA VAL A 15 -2.58 -4.70 9.10
C VAL A 15 -1.30 -5.51 9.17
N ILE A 16 -0.13 -4.90 8.94
CA ILE A 16 1.15 -5.61 9.00
C ILE A 16 1.44 -6.10 10.43
N GLU A 17 1.22 -5.25 11.43
CA GLU A 17 1.37 -5.61 12.85
C GLU A 17 0.49 -6.80 13.21
N MET A 18 -0.81 -6.72 12.94
CA MET A 18 -1.74 -7.82 13.20
C MET A 18 -1.37 -9.09 12.40
N LYS A 19 -0.82 -8.96 11.19
CA LYS A 19 -0.35 -10.12 10.43
C LYS A 19 0.87 -10.79 11.06
N LYS A 20 1.78 -10.02 11.67
CA LYS A 20 2.93 -10.54 12.41
C LYS A 20 2.50 -11.22 13.70
N ASP A 21 1.45 -10.71 14.34
CA ASP A 21 0.85 -11.30 15.55
C ASP A 21 -0.01 -12.55 15.26
N GLY A 22 -0.09 -12.98 13.99
CA GLY A 22 -0.79 -14.22 13.60
C GLY A 22 -2.31 -14.07 13.41
N TYR A 23 -2.86 -12.86 13.39
CA TYR A 23 -4.31 -12.68 13.16
C TYR A 23 -4.74 -13.15 11.76
N SER A 24 -5.94 -13.73 11.73
CA SER A 24 -6.58 -14.13 10.47
C SER A 24 -6.99 -12.91 9.64
N ASN A 25 -7.09 -13.07 8.32
CA ASN A 25 -7.55 -11.99 7.44
C ASN A 25 -8.96 -11.51 7.81
N ARG A 26 -9.84 -12.42 8.24
CA ARG A 26 -11.21 -12.11 8.64
C ARG A 26 -11.23 -11.19 9.85
N THR A 27 -10.46 -11.52 10.89
CA THR A 27 -10.35 -10.71 12.10
C THR A 27 -9.79 -9.32 11.81
N ILE A 28 -8.80 -9.22 10.91
CA ILE A 28 -8.23 -7.94 10.47
C ILE A 28 -9.27 -7.11 9.71
N MET A 29 -10.05 -7.73 8.83
CA MET A 29 -11.11 -7.06 8.08
C MET A 29 -12.20 -6.52 9.00
N GLU A 30 -12.66 -7.32 9.97
CA GLU A 30 -13.67 -6.94 10.96
C GLU A 30 -13.17 -5.80 11.86
N LYS A 31 -11.94 -5.90 12.40
CA LYS A 31 -11.37 -4.88 13.31
C LYS A 31 -11.04 -3.55 12.63
N LEU A 32 -10.52 -3.58 11.40
CA LEU A 32 -10.05 -2.38 10.69
C LEU A 32 -11.05 -1.86 9.64
N GLY A 33 -12.23 -2.49 9.52
CA GLY A 33 -13.25 -2.11 8.54
C GLY A 33 -12.81 -2.30 7.09
N ILE A 34 -11.87 -3.21 6.82
CA ILE A 34 -11.34 -3.43 5.48
C ILE A 34 -12.32 -4.32 4.70
N LYS A 35 -12.85 -3.79 3.60
CA LYS A 35 -13.86 -4.51 2.79
C LYS A 35 -13.29 -5.65 1.95
N ASN A 36 -12.02 -5.60 1.56
CA ASN A 36 -11.44 -6.53 0.58
C ASN A 36 -10.17 -7.19 1.10
N VAL A 37 -10.16 -8.52 1.21
CA VAL A 37 -8.97 -9.31 1.60
C VAL A 37 -7.77 -9.10 0.67
N SER A 38 -8.00 -8.79 -0.60
CA SER A 38 -6.92 -8.52 -1.56
C SER A 38 -6.08 -7.31 -1.15
N GLN A 39 -6.65 -6.30 -0.48
CA GLN A 39 -5.90 -5.15 0.04
C GLN A 39 -4.88 -5.60 1.09
N ILE A 40 -5.29 -6.45 2.04
CA ILE A 40 -4.41 -7.04 3.06
C ILE A 40 -3.27 -7.82 2.39
N LYS A 41 -3.57 -8.64 1.39
CA LYS A 41 -2.55 -9.40 0.64
C LYS A 41 -1.56 -8.47 -0.08
N THR A 42 -2.06 -7.42 -0.73
CA THR A 42 -1.23 -6.43 -1.43
C THR A 42 -0.30 -5.69 -0.46
N TRP A 43 -0.81 -5.24 0.69
CA TRP A 43 0.01 -4.54 1.67
C TRP A 43 1.08 -5.46 2.28
N MET A 44 0.73 -6.72 2.56
CA MET A 44 1.72 -7.71 3.02
C MET A 44 2.78 -7.99 1.96
N LYS A 45 2.40 -8.04 0.67
CA LYS A 45 3.36 -8.19 -0.44
C LYS A 45 4.34 -7.01 -0.44
N TRP A 46 3.83 -5.77 -0.38
CA TRP A 46 4.70 -4.60 -0.36
C TRP A 46 5.63 -4.58 0.84
N TYR A 47 5.15 -4.95 2.03
CA TYR A 47 5.99 -5.07 3.21
C TYR A 47 7.12 -6.10 3.01
N ARG A 48 6.82 -7.28 2.46
CA ARG A 48 7.83 -8.33 2.20
C ARG A 48 8.86 -7.96 1.13
N THR A 49 8.50 -7.08 0.20
CA THR A 49 9.38 -6.62 -0.89
C THR A 49 10.00 -5.25 -0.64
N ASP A 50 9.92 -4.74 0.60
CA ASP A 50 10.41 -3.42 1.00
C ASP A 50 9.86 -2.25 0.13
N GLN A 51 8.61 -2.39 -0.32
CA GLN A 51 7.86 -1.39 -1.08
C GLN A 51 6.90 -0.58 -0.19
N THR A 52 7.24 -0.41 1.08
CA THR A 52 6.40 0.27 2.09
C THR A 52 6.22 1.76 1.80
N TYR A 53 7.11 2.39 1.02
CA TYR A 53 6.94 3.75 0.48
C TYR A 53 5.59 3.93 -0.25
N ARG A 54 4.97 2.84 -0.71
CA ARG A 54 3.65 2.87 -1.36
C ARG A 54 2.50 3.11 -0.38
N PHE A 55 2.70 2.98 0.93
CA PHE A 55 1.68 3.24 1.94
C PHE A 55 1.36 4.73 2.06
N GLN A 56 2.36 5.59 1.85
CA GLN A 56 2.25 7.05 1.82
C GLN A 56 1.61 7.59 0.53
N GLN A 57 1.48 6.76 -0.51
CA GLN A 57 0.90 7.25 -1.76
C GLN A 57 -0.57 7.64 -1.55
N PRO A 58 -0.96 8.90 -1.85
CA PRO A 58 -2.37 9.25 -1.93
C PRO A 58 -3.03 8.41 -3.03
N VAL A 59 -4.36 8.28 -3.02
CA VAL A 59 -5.10 7.66 -4.15
C VAL A 59 -4.77 8.46 -5.40
N ARG A 60 -3.80 7.98 -6.18
CA ARG A 60 -3.30 8.74 -7.31
C ARG A 60 -4.42 8.91 -8.33
N LYS A 61 -4.50 10.13 -8.86
CA LYS A 61 -5.06 10.44 -10.18
C LYS A 61 -4.56 9.38 -11.16
N THR A 62 -5.46 8.89 -12.00
CA THR A 62 -5.18 7.90 -13.05
C THR A 62 -3.88 8.22 -13.80
N TYR A 63 -2.88 7.33 -13.75
CA TYR A 63 -1.77 7.38 -14.71
C TYR A 63 -2.30 6.84 -16.02
N SER A 64 -2.53 7.73 -16.97
CA SER A 64 -2.69 7.32 -18.35
C SER A 64 -1.38 6.64 -18.79
N TYR A 65 -1.46 5.36 -19.15
CA TYR A 65 -0.37 4.61 -19.74
C TYR A 65 0.16 5.42 -20.94
N GLY A 66 1.39 5.95 -20.86
CA GLY A 66 1.99 6.81 -21.88
C GLY A 66 2.29 8.26 -21.49
N LYS A 67 1.91 8.75 -20.30
CA LYS A 67 2.40 10.04 -19.76
C LYS A 67 2.88 9.91 -18.31
N GLY A 68 4.10 9.38 -18.15
CA GLY A 68 4.81 9.45 -16.87
C GLY A 68 5.27 10.88 -16.56
N PRO A 69 5.33 11.31 -15.29
CA PRO A 69 6.00 12.56 -14.93
C PRO A 69 7.48 12.47 -15.33
N LYS A 70 7.99 13.52 -16.00
CA LYS A 70 9.37 13.64 -16.49
C LYS A 70 10.45 13.71 -15.38
N GLU A 71 10.12 13.40 -14.14
CA GLU A 71 10.94 13.73 -12.95
C GLU A 71 11.36 12.52 -12.11
N LEU A 72 11.69 11.40 -12.74
CA LEU A 72 12.37 10.29 -12.05
C LEU A 72 13.70 9.88 -12.71
N SER A 73 14.27 10.73 -13.58
CA SER A 73 15.61 10.54 -14.12
C SER A 73 16.66 11.33 -13.33
N ARG A 74 16.78 11.13 -12.01
CA ARG A 74 17.95 11.62 -11.26
C ARG A 74 18.17 10.95 -9.90
N ILE A 75 18.36 9.63 -9.89
CA ILE A 75 19.15 9.00 -8.83
C ILE A 75 20.21 8.11 -9.48
N ARG A 76 21.26 8.77 -9.98
CA ARG A 76 22.59 8.19 -10.17
C ARG A 76 23.57 9.17 -9.55
N THR A 77 23.86 9.00 -8.27
CA THR A 77 25.09 9.55 -7.69
C THR A 77 25.66 8.49 -6.76
N VAL A 78 26.75 7.92 -7.27
CA VAL A 78 27.72 7.07 -6.59
C VAL A 78 28.27 7.88 -5.42
N TYR A 79 28.29 7.32 -4.21
CA TYR A 79 29.23 7.76 -3.18
C TYR A 79 30.55 7.03 -3.43
N VAL A 80 31.58 7.84 -3.69
CA VAL A 80 33.00 7.47 -3.79
C VAL A 80 33.50 7.05 -2.42
#